data_AF-A0A2V9XVX0-F1
#
_entry.id   AF-A0A2V9XVX0-F1
#
_cell.length_a   1.000
_cell.length_b   1.000
_cell.length_c   1.000
_cell.angle_alpha   90.00
_cell.angle_beta   90.00
_cell.angle_gamma   90.00
#
_symmetry.space_group_name_H-M   'P 1'
#
loop_
_entity.id
_entity.type
_entity.pdbx_description
1 polymer ?
#
loop_
_entity_poly.entity_id
_entity_poly.type
_entity_poly.pdbx_seq_one_letter_code
_entity_poly.pdbx_strand_id
1 'polypeptide(L)' 'STIDVAAFKDMTGVSRKYAIPLLEYLDRERVTKRVGDSRHIL' A
#
# COMPACT_ATOMS: atom_id res chain seq x y z
N SER A 1 3.46 6.15 -10.25
CA SER A 1 2.28 6.64 -9.51
C SER A 1 2.48 6.43 -8.02
N THR A 2 2.14 7.40 -7.17
CA THR A 2 2.25 7.31 -5.71
C THR A 2 0.91 6.89 -5.13
N ILE A 3 0.88 5.87 -4.27
CA ILE A 3 -0.32 5.41 -3.57
C ILE A 3 -0.13 5.66 -2.07
N ASP A 4 -1.10 6.35 -1.47
CA ASP A 4 -1.18 6.45 -0.02
C ASP A 4 -2.11 5.36 0.54
N VAL A 5 -2.05 5.15 1.86
CA VAL A 5 -2.85 4.11 2.52
C VAL A 5 -4.36 4.41 2.43
N ALA A 6 -4.76 5.67 2.31
CA ALA A 6 -6.17 6.05 2.20
C ALA A 6 -6.73 5.65 0.84
N ALA A 7 -6.07 6.04 -0.25
CA ALA A 7 -6.39 5.65 -1.61
C ALA A 7 -6.40 4.12 -1.78
N PHE A 8 -5.43 3.43 -1.18
CA PHE A 8 -5.42 1.96 -1.19
C PHE A 8 -6.66 1.36 -0.51
N LYS A 9 -7.11 1.93 0.60
CA LYS A 9 -8.33 1.48 1.29
C LYS A 9 -9.58 1.71 0.45
N ASP A 10 -9.67 2.84 -0.23
CA ASP A 10 -10.83 3.17 -1.06
C ASP A 10 -10.91 2.25 -2.28
N MET A 11 -9.76 1.88 -2.86
CA MET A 11 -9.71 0.94 -3.99
C MET A 11 -10.02 -0.51 -3.60
N THR A 12 -9.61 -0.94 -2.40
CA THR A 12 -9.68 -2.35 -2.00
C THR A 12 -10.83 -2.66 -1.03
N GLY A 13 -11.46 -1.64 -0.45
CA GLY A 13 -12.52 -1.79 0.55
C GLY A 13 -12.05 -2.37 1.89
N VAL A 14 -10.75 -2.54 2.10
CA VAL A 14 -10.21 -3.20 3.30
C VAL A 14 -10.09 -2.22 4.48
N SER A 15 -10.32 -2.73 5.69
CA SER A 15 -10.13 -1.94 6.91
C SER A 15 -8.63 -1.71 7.18
N ARG A 16 -8.30 -0.70 8.01
CA ARG A 16 -6.90 -0.35 8.35
C ARG A 16 -6.11 -1.54 8.93
N LYS A 17 -6.80 -2.42 9.68
CA LYS A 17 -6.22 -3.64 10.24
C LYS A 17 -5.63 -4.55 9.16
N TYR A 18 -6.23 -4.56 7.97
CA TYR A 18 -5.82 -5.41 6.84
C TYR A 18 -5.01 -4.66 5.78
N ALA A 19 -5.16 -3.33 5.68
CA ALA A 19 -4.44 -2.52 4.71
C ALA A 19 -2.92 -2.55 4.94
N ILE A 20 -2.46 -2.44 6.20
CA ILE A 20 -1.02 -2.39 6.51
C ILE A 20 -0.34 -3.72 6.16
N PRO A 21 -0.82 -4.89 6.64
CA PRO A 21 -0.21 -6.18 6.26
C PRO A 21 -0.23 -6.44 4.75
N LEU A 22 -1.29 -6.03 4.05
CA LEU A 22 -1.38 -6.22 2.61
C LEU A 22 -0.37 -5.35 1.86
N LEU A 23 -0.18 -4.10 2.28
CA LEU A 23 0.85 -3.22 1.71
C LEU A 23 2.27 -3.74 1.99
N GLU A 24 2.53 -4.29 3.17
CA GLU A 24 3.82 -4.93 3.49
C GLU A 24 4.07 -6.18 2.63
N TYR A 25 3.01 -6.94 2.32
CA TYR A 25 3.09 -8.05 1.37
C TYR A 25 3.41 -7.55 -0.04
N LEU A 26 2.72 -6.53 -0.53
CA LEU A 26 2.98 -5.93 -1.85
C LEU A 26 4.39 -5.32 -1.96
N ASP A 27 4.90 -4.74 -0.87
CA ASP A 27 6.28 -4.26 -0.78
C ASP A 27 7.29 -5.43 -0.91
N ARG A 28 7.00 -6.59 -0.31
CA ARG A 28 7.83 -7.82 -0.40
C ARG A 28 7.82 -8.44 -1.79
N GLU A 29 6.66 -8.46 -2.43
CA GLU A 29 6.48 -8.96 -3.80
C GLU A 29 7.00 -8.00 -4.87
N ARG A 30 7.59 -6.86 -4.47
CA ARG A 30 8.09 -5.80 -5.38
C ARG A 30 7.01 -5.23 -6.30
N VAL A 31 5.77 -5.16 -5.82
CA VAL A 31 4.67 -4.45 -6.48
C VAL A 31 4.66 -2.98 -6.06
N THR A 32 4.98 -2.72 -4.79
CA THR A 32 5.14 -1.37 -4.26
C THR A 32 6.50 -1.20 -3.60
N LYS A 33 6.90 0.05 -3.40
CA LYS A 33 8.08 0.41 -2.63
C LYS A 33 7.77 1.60 -1.74
N ARG A 34 8.03 1.45 -0.44
CA ARG A 34 7.96 2.56 0.51
C ARG A 34 9.12 3.55 0.31
N VAL A 35 8.78 4.82 0.16
CA VAL A 35 9.73 5.94 0.09
C VAL A 35 9.23 7.01 1.07
N GLY A 36 9.87 7.08 2.24
CA GLY A 36 9.40 7.91 3.35
C GLY A 36 8.02 7.48 3.86
N ASP A 37 7.07 8.43 3.83
CA ASP A 37 5.68 8.22 4.27
C ASP A 37 4.74 7.81 3.13
N SER A 38 5.26 7.67 1.91
CA SER A 38 4.50 7.32 0.71
C SER A 38 4.92 5.96 0.14
N ARG A 39 4.06 5.35 -0.67
CA ARG A 39 4.43 4.16 -1.46
C ARG A 39 4.35 4.47 -2.95
N HIS A 40 5.33 3.99 -3.70
CA HIS A 40 5.35 4.05 -5.16
C HIS A 40 5.03 2.67 -5.72
N ILE A 41 4.20 2.62 -6.75
CA ILE A 41 3.98 1.39 -7.53
C ILE A 41 5.16 1.22 -8.48
N LEU A 42 5.74 0.02 -8.50
CA LEU A 42 6.84 -0.37 -9.38
C LEU A 42 6.37 -0.79 -10.77
#